data_AF-A0A819JUY4-F1
#
_entry.id   AF-A0A819JUY4-F1
#
_cell.length_a   1.000
_cell.length_b   1.000
_cell.length_c   1.000
_cell.angle_alpha   90.00
_cell.angle_beta   90.00
_cell.angle_gamma   90.00
#
_symmetry.space_group_name_H-M   'P 1'
#
loop_
_entity.id
_entity.type
_entity.pdbx_description
1 polymer ?
#
loop_
_entity_poly.entity_id
_entity_poly.type
_entity_poly.pdbx_seq_one_letter_code
_entity_poly.pdbx_strand_id
1 'polypeptide(L)'
;MSPAVLLNSNAVAVTWAEMALHPFVRALPILIAISALGNGNAGILGSSRYCMVGARYGYLPEIFAYIQRQRLTPLPSIALQVLTFHEINSLKLLSFMYSLHI
;
A
#
# COMPACT_ATOMS: atom_id res chain seq x y z
N MET A 1 -16.80 -21.95 -2.43
CA MET A 1 -15.33 -22.14 -2.42
C MET A 1 -14.98 -23.05 -1.24
N SER A 2 -14.33 -24.20 -1.45
CA SER A 2 -13.91 -25.08 -0.34
C SER A 2 -12.57 -24.63 0.25
N PRO A 3 -12.24 -24.99 1.52
CA PRO A 3 -10.97 -24.62 2.14
C PRO A 3 -9.73 -25.05 1.34
N ALA A 4 -9.79 -26.22 0.70
CA ALA A 4 -8.71 -26.70 -0.18
C ALA A 4 -8.49 -25.79 -1.39
N VAL A 5 -9.56 -25.27 -2.00
CA VAL A 5 -9.47 -24.34 -3.14
C VAL A 5 -8.95 -22.97 -2.70
N LEU A 6 -9.28 -22.53 -1.48
CA LEU A 6 -8.74 -21.28 -0.91
C LEU A 6 -7.23 -21.37 -0.68
N LEU A 7 -6.75 -22.47 -0.08
CA LEU A 7 -5.33 -22.65 0.24
C LEU A 7 -4.45 -22.83 -1.00
N ASN A 8 -4.99 -23.38 -2.09
CA ASN A 8 -4.27 -23.57 -3.35
C ASN A 8 -4.40 -22.37 -4.31
N SER A 9 -5.20 -21.35 -3.98
CA SER A 9 -5.38 -20.20 -4.86
C SER A 9 -4.27 -19.18 -4.67
N ASN A 10 -3.56 -18.86 -5.75
CA ASN A 10 -2.57 -17.77 -5.78
C ASN A 10 -3.22 -16.39 -5.58
N ALA A 11 -4.46 -16.22 -6.05
CA ALA A 11 -5.20 -14.97 -5.99
C ALA A 11 -6.66 -15.23 -5.59
N VAL A 12 -6.87 -15.42 -4.28
CA VAL A 12 -8.17 -15.81 -3.70
C VAL A 12 -9.33 -14.92 -4.17
N ALA A 13 -9.11 -13.61 -4.24
CA ALA A 13 -10.12 -12.66 -4.69
C ALA A 13 -10.57 -12.90 -6.15
N VAL A 14 -9.62 -13.23 -7.04
CA VAL A 14 -9.88 -13.50 -8.46
C VAL A 14 -10.62 -14.83 -8.62
N THR A 15 -10.12 -15.90 -7.98
CA THR A 15 -10.76 -17.22 -8.04
C THR A 15 -12.17 -17.20 -7.44
N TRP A 16 -12.41 -16.41 -6.39
CA TRP A 16 -13.76 -16.22 -5.85
C TRP A 16 -14.66 -15.44 -6.83
N ALA A 17 -14.15 -14.36 -7.43
CA ALA A 17 -14.93 -13.55 -8.35
C ALA A 17 -15.31 -14.30 -9.63
N GLU A 18 -14.46 -15.22 -10.10
CA GLU A 18 -14.81 -16.11 -11.22
C GLU A 18 -16.02 -16.98 -10.93
N MET A 19 -16.25 -17.37 -9.68
CA MET A 19 -17.40 -18.18 -9.27
C MET A 19 -18.66 -17.34 -8.97
N ALA A 20 -18.49 -16.09 -8.51
CA ALA A 20 -19.58 -15.28 -7.97
C ALA A 20 -19.99 -14.11 -8.89
N LEU A 21 -19.07 -13.57 -9.69
CA LEU A 21 -19.18 -12.28 -10.34
C LEU A 21 -18.68 -12.32 -11.80
N HIS A 22 -19.06 -13.37 -12.54
CA HIS A 22 -18.61 -13.68 -13.91
C HIS A 22 -18.34 -12.47 -14.85
N PRO A 23 -19.25 -11.50 -15.06
CA PRO A 23 -18.96 -10.37 -15.94
C PRO A 23 -17.99 -9.32 -15.34
N PHE A 24 -17.90 -9.25 -14.00
CA PHE A 24 -17.15 -8.24 -13.26
C PHE A 24 -15.71 -8.64 -12.93
N VAL A 25 -15.34 -9.91 -13.13
CA VAL A 25 -13.97 -10.42 -12.92
C VAL A 25 -12.93 -9.55 -13.61
N ARG A 26 -13.22 -9.05 -14.82
CA ARG A 26 -12.30 -8.20 -15.60
C ARG A 26 -12.02 -6.84 -14.95
N ALA A 27 -12.95 -6.32 -14.15
CA ALA A 27 -12.75 -5.05 -13.43
C ALA A 27 -12.03 -5.26 -12.08
N LEU A 28 -12.04 -6.48 -11.54
CA LEU A 28 -11.54 -6.77 -10.20
C LEU A 28 -10.05 -6.44 -10.00
N PRO A 29 -9.12 -6.76 -10.93
CA PRO A 29 -7.71 -6.39 -10.76
C PRO A 29 -7.49 -4.88 -10.60
N ILE A 30 -8.29 -4.07 -11.31
CA ILE A 30 -8.23 -2.60 -11.23
C ILE A 30 -8.66 -2.14 -9.83
N LEU A 31 -9.74 -2.72 -9.30
CA LEU A 31 -10.24 -2.39 -7.96
C LEU A 31 -9.26 -2.81 -6.86
N ILE A 32 -8.64 -3.98 -6.99
CA ILE A 32 -7.59 -4.45 -6.09
C ILE A 32 -6.40 -3.49 -6.13
N ALA A 33 -5.97 -3.07 -7.33
CA ALA A 33 -4.88 -2.11 -7.49
C ALA A 33 -5.22 -0.76 -6.83
N ILE A 34 -6.41 -0.21 -7.07
CA ILE A 34 -6.86 1.06 -6.45
C ILE A 34 -6.89 0.92 -4.92
N SER A 35 -7.41 -0.19 -4.38
CA SER A 35 -7.45 -0.44 -2.95
C SER A 35 -6.04 -0.50 -2.35
N ALA A 36 -5.12 -1.21 -3.01
CA ALA A 36 -3.73 -1.32 -2.57
C ALA A 36 -3.00 0.04 -2.61
N LEU A 37 -3.19 0.82 -3.68
CA LEU A 37 -2.65 2.18 -3.80
C LEU A 37 -3.21 3.11 -2.71
N GLY A 38 -4.51 3.05 -2.45
CA GLY A 38 -5.16 3.82 -1.40
C GLY A 38 -4.59 3.48 -0.02
N ASN A 39 -4.44 2.19 0.29
CA ASN A 39 -3.85 1.74 1.54
C ASN A 39 -2.40 2.18 1.70
N GLY A 40 -1.58 2.07 0.63
CA GLY A 40 -0.20 2.56 0.64
C GLY A 40 -0.13 4.07 0.94
N ASN A 41 -0.93 4.86 0.24
CA ASN A 41 -0.99 6.31 0.44
C ASN A 41 -1.44 6.69 1.86
N ALA A 42 -2.48 6.03 2.38
CA ALA A 42 -2.95 6.24 3.74
C ALA A 42 -1.88 5.88 4.78
N GLY A 43 -1.17 4.76 4.58
CA GLY A 43 -0.05 4.34 5.42
C GLY A 43 1.08 5.37 5.47
N ILE A 44 1.53 5.86 4.30
CA ILE A 44 2.59 6.88 4.19
C ILE A 44 2.17 8.19 4.87
N LEU A 45 0.95 8.67 4.62
CA LEU A 45 0.46 9.94 5.18
C LEU A 45 0.17 9.84 6.69
N GLY A 46 -0.33 8.70 7.17
CA GLY A 46 -0.54 8.47 8.60
C GLY A 46 0.78 8.36 9.36
N SER A 47 1.69 7.52 8.87
CA SER A 47 2.98 7.27 9.51
C SER A 47 3.92 8.48 9.49
N SER A 48 3.87 9.33 8.46
CA SER A 48 4.65 10.57 8.42
C SER A 48 4.21 11.58 9.50
N ARG A 49 2.94 11.59 9.92
CA ARG A 49 2.46 12.42 11.03
C ARG A 49 3.02 11.95 12.37
N TYR A 50 3.10 10.64 12.59
CA TYR A 50 3.76 10.09 13.77
C TYR A 50 5.26 10.42 13.79
N CYS A 51 5.93 10.32 12.64
CA CYS A 51 7.34 10.70 12.48
C CYS A 51 7.58 12.18 12.82
N MET A 52 6.74 13.08 12.29
CA MET A 52 6.80 14.51 12.59
C MET A 52 6.62 14.80 14.09
N VAL A 53 5.67 14.12 14.74
CA VAL A 53 5.45 14.27 16.20
C VAL A 53 6.63 13.69 16.99
N GLY A 54 7.15 12.53 16.60
CA GLY A 54 8.33 11.93 17.22
C GLY A 54 9.56 12.83 17.16
N ALA A 55 9.77 13.52 16.03
CA ALA A 55 10.84 14.50 15.86
C ALA A 55 10.67 15.73 16.78
N ARG A 56 9.44 16.19 16.99
CA ARG A 56 9.15 17.31 17.92
C ARG A 56 9.43 16.96 19.39
N TYR A 57 9.32 15.69 19.75
CA TYR A 57 9.67 15.20 21.08
C TYR A 57 11.15 14.79 21.23
N GLY A 58 11.96 14.95 20.17
CA GLY A 58 13.38 14.62 20.19
C GLY A 58 13.70 13.13 19.99
N TYR A 59 12.72 12.29 19.62
CA TYR A 59 12.96 10.88 19.28
C TYR A 59 13.58 10.69 17.89
N LEU A 60 13.48 11.71 17.04
CA LEU A 60 13.99 11.72 15.68
C LEU A 60 14.68 13.06 15.38
N PRO A 61 15.58 13.13 14.38
CA PRO A 61 16.20 14.38 13.97
C PRO A 61 15.16 15.48 13.65
N GLU A 62 15.46 16.71 14.07
CA GLU A 62 14.54 17.86 14.00
C GLU A 62 14.05 18.16 12.58
N ILE A 63 14.85 17.84 11.55
CA ILE A 63 14.47 18.00 10.14
C ILE A 63 13.12 17.34 9.80
N PHE A 64 12.76 16.26 10.48
CA PHE A 64 11.49 15.55 10.26
C PHE A 64 10.28 16.29 10.85
N ALA A 65 10.48 17.25 11.76
CA ALA A 65 9.42 18.09 12.31
C ALA A 65 8.99 19.22 11.36
N TYR A 66 9.75 19.48 10.28
CA TYR A 66 9.52 20.61 9.37
C TYR A 66 8.32 20.41 8.44
N ILE A 67 7.59 21.50 8.22
CA ILE A 67 6.42 21.58 7.36
C ILE A 67 6.74 22.48 6.16
N GLN A 68 6.47 21.99 4.95
CA GLN A 68 6.62 22.75 3.72
C GLN A 68 5.64 23.93 3.69
N ARG A 69 6.15 25.14 3.40
CA ARG A 69 5.39 26.40 3.53
C ARG A 69 4.22 26.50 2.54
N GLN A 70 4.41 26.07 1.30
CA GLN A 70 3.39 26.23 0.24
C GLN A 70 2.24 25.23 0.34
N ARG A 71 2.53 23.99 0.76
CA ARG A 71 1.57 22.87 0.73
C ARG A 71 1.13 22.40 2.12
N LEU A 72 1.71 22.98 3.18
CA LEU A 72 1.46 22.60 4.58
C LEU A 72 1.63 21.09 4.84
N THR A 73 2.58 20.46 4.14
CA THR A 73 2.88 19.02 4.27
C THR A 73 4.24 18.79 4.95
N PRO A 74 4.37 17.75 5.79
CA PRO A 74 5.65 17.41 6.43
C PRO A 74 6.55 16.66 5.43
N LEU A 75 7.09 17.40 4.44
CA LEU A 75 7.81 16.84 3.30
C LEU A 75 8.99 15.93 3.68
N PRO A 76 9.86 16.27 4.65
CA PRO A 76 10.98 15.39 5.03
C PRO A 76 10.51 14.08 5.66
N SER A 77 9.47 14.13 6.49
CA SER A 77 8.85 12.93 7.08
C SER A 77 8.18 12.05 6.01
N ILE A 78 7.50 12.66 5.03
CA ILE A 78 6.90 11.92 3.91
C ILE A 78 7.99 11.26 3.07
N ALA A 79 9.07 11.97 2.77
CA ALA A 79 10.18 11.43 1.99
C ALA A 79 10.79 10.18 2.66
N LEU A 80 11.01 10.24 3.97
CA LEU A 80 11.45 9.08 4.75
C LEU A 80 10.49 7.90 4.59
N GLN A 81 9.19 8.14 4.74
CA GLN A 81 8.20 7.07 4.63
C GLN A 81 8.07 6.52 3.22
N VAL A 82 8.23 7.33 2.17
CA VAL A 82 8.24 6.82 0.79
C VAL A 82 9.46 5.93 0.54
N LEU A 83 10.64 6.34 1.04
CA LEU A 83 11.87 5.53 0.92
C LEU A 83 11.73 4.18 1.61
N THR A 84 11.16 4.14 2.82
CA THR A 84 10.94 2.89 3.55
C THR A 84 9.85 2.02 2.93
N PHE A 85 8.76 2.62 2.43
CA PHE A 85 7.66 1.88 1.80
C PHE A 85 8.02 1.31 0.42
N HIS A 86 8.95 1.96 -0.30
CA HIS A 86 9.42 1.51 -1.61
C HIS A 86 10.04 0.10 -1.55
N GLU A 87 10.79 -0.22 -0.50
CA GLU A 87 11.36 -1.56 -0.32
C GLU A 87 10.31 -2.64 -0.04
N ILE A 88 9.22 -2.29 0.65
CA ILE A 88 8.18 -3.25 1.03
C ILE A 88 7.26 -3.58 -0.14
N ASN A 89 6.91 -2.58 -0.96
CA ASN A 89 5.96 -2.74 -2.05
C ASN A 89 6.59 -3.30 -3.33
N SER A 90 7.87 -3.04 -3.60
CA SER A 90 8.53 -3.56 -4.80
C SER A 90 8.55 -5.10 -4.83
N LEU A 91 8.76 -5.76 -3.69
CA LEU A 91 8.72 -7.22 -3.57
C LEU A 91 7.31 -7.81 -3.73
N LYS A 92 6.28 -7.14 -3.17
CA LYS A 92 4.88 -7.63 -3.20
C LYS A 92 4.18 -7.36 -4.53
N LEU A 93 4.44 -6.21 -5.16
CA LEU A 93 3.89 -5.88 -6.48
C LEU A 93 4.49 -6.74 -7.57
N LEU A 94 5.82 -7.00 -7.56
CA LEU A 94 6.44 -7.94 -8.50
C LEU A 94 5.86 -9.34 -8.36
N SER A 95 5.70 -9.83 -7.12
CA SER A 95 5.08 -11.14 -6.87
C SER A 95 3.62 -11.19 -7.35
N PHE A 96 2.83 -10.13 -7.12
CA PHE A 96 1.44 -10.05 -7.57
C PHE A 96 1.32 -9.95 -9.10
N MET A 97 2.17 -9.14 -9.76
CA MET A 97 2.20 -9.01 -11.21
C MET A 97 2.66 -10.30 -11.90
N TYR A 98 3.66 -10.99 -11.33
CA TYR A 98 4.11 -12.29 -11.82
C TYR A 98 3.04 -13.36 -11.64
N SER A 99 2.29 -13.32 -10.53
CA SER A 99 1.16 -14.22 -10.29
C SER A 99 -0.07 -13.94 -11.16
N LEU A 100 -0.19 -12.73 -11.74
CA LEU A 100 -1.25 -12.37 -12.68
C LEU A 100 -0.90 -12.71 -14.14
N HIS A 101 0.32 -13.17 -14.40
CA HIS A 101 0.77 -13.65 -15.73
C HIS A 101 0.63 -15.18 -15.87
N ILE A 102 -0.43 -15.72 -15.28
CA ILE A 102 -0.99 -17.05 -15.56
C ILE A 102 -2.44 -16.83 -15.96
#